data_AF-A0A537UCD9-F1
#
_entry.id   AF-A0A537UCD9-F1
#
_cell.length_a   1.000
_cell.length_b   1.000
_cell.length_c   1.000
_cell.angle_alpha   90.00
_cell.angle_beta   90.00
_cell.angle_gamma   90.00
#
_symmetry.space_group_name_H-M   'P 1'
#
loop_
_entity.id
_entity.type
_entity.pdbx_description
1 polymer ?
#
loop_
_entity_poly.entity_id
_entity_poly.type
_entity_poly.pdbx_seq_one_letter_code
_entity_poly.pdbx_strand_id
1 'polypeptide(L)' 'MATPVVPNQFAVGKNRIIHKPTAATFSFDTGDTTFKSIDWGRVDEQRSSGLDYRKDDIVRVAQQLLMKLPR' A
#
# COMPACT_ATOMS: atom_id res chain seq x y z
N MET A 1 8.45 13.58 -11.64
CA MET A 1 8.96 13.18 -10.31
C MET A 1 7.93 12.26 -9.70
N ALA A 2 8.36 11.16 -9.06
CA ALA A 2 7.42 10.27 -8.38
C ALA A 2 6.76 11.02 -7.22
N THR A 3 5.48 10.77 -7.01
CA THR A 3 4.74 11.33 -5.88
C THR A 3 5.21 10.62 -4.61
N PRO A 4 5.59 11.36 -3.54
CA PRO A 4 6.02 10.74 -2.31
C PRO A 4 4.89 9.93 -1.70
N VAL A 5 5.19 8.68 -1.34
CA VAL A 5 4.29 7.79 -0.64
C VAL A 5 4.50 7.98 0.86
N VAL A 6 3.44 8.29 1.61
CA VAL A 6 3.49 8.51 3.05
C VAL A 6 2.50 7.62 3.80
N PRO A 7 2.80 7.18 5.04
CA PRO A 7 1.94 6.26 5.80
C PRO A 7 0.48 6.72 5.96
N ASN A 8 0.24 8.03 6.04
CA ASN A 8 -1.11 8.60 6.20
C ASN A 8 -2.02 8.38 4.97
N GLN A 9 -1.44 8.09 3.81
CA GLN A 9 -2.18 7.71 2.59
C GLN A 9 -2.74 6.28 2.67
N PHE A 10 -2.38 5.51 3.70
CA PHE A 10 -2.86 4.15 3.88
C PHE A 10 -3.98 4.08 4.91
N ALA A 11 -4.91 3.15 4.70
CA ALA A 11 -5.84 2.66 5.70
C ALA A 11 -5.35 1.29 6.15
N VAL A 12 -5.06 1.14 7.44
CA VAL A 12 -4.59 -0.12 8.03
C VAL A 12 -5.78 -0.80 8.71
N GLY A 13 -6.15 -1.98 8.22
CA GLY A 13 -7.17 -2.84 8.82
C GLY A 13 -6.54 -4.07 9.47
N LYS A 14 -7.40 -4.97 9.96
CA LYS A 14 -6.98 -6.18 10.70
C LYS A 14 -6.14 -7.17 9.86
N ASN A 15 -6.48 -7.32 8.58
CA ASN A 15 -5.88 -8.31 7.67
C ASN A 15 -5.56 -7.72 6.28
N ARG A 16 -5.60 -6.38 6.18
CA ARG A 16 -5.35 -5.68 4.92
C ARG A 16 -4.89 -4.25 5.16
N ILE A 17 -4.03 -3.75 4.28
CA ILE A 17 -3.60 -2.36 4.19
C ILE A 17 -4.04 -1.84 2.82
N ILE A 18 -4.66 -0.66 2.76
CA ILE A 18 -5.19 -0.08 1.52
C ILE A 18 -4.53 1.26 1.28
N HIS A 19 -3.87 1.43 0.14
CA HIS A 19 -3.35 2.72 -0.33
C HIS A 19 -4.50 3.53 -0.94
N LYS A 20 -5.01 4.52 -0.21
CA LYS A 20 -6.21 5.30 -0.59
C LYS A 20 -6.10 5.96 -1.98
N PRO A 21 -4.96 6.57 -2.38
CA PRO A 21 -4.87 7.25 -3.67
C PRO A 21 -5.02 6.33 -4.89
N THR A 22 -4.56 5.09 -4.79
CA THR A 22 -4.54 4.15 -5.92
C THR A 22 -5.46 2.94 -5.71
N ALA A 23 -6.14 2.88 -4.57
CA ALA A 23 -6.89 1.71 -4.11
C ALA A 23 -6.07 0.41 -4.04
N ALA A 24 -4.73 0.48 -4.02
CA ALA A 24 -3.90 -0.72 -3.92
C ALA A 24 -4.13 -1.39 -2.57
N THR A 25 -4.49 -2.67 -2.60
CA THR A 25 -4.86 -3.46 -1.42
C THR A 25 -3.84 -4.55 -1.16
N PHE A 26 -3.25 -4.52 0.03
CA PHE A 26 -2.25 -5.45 0.51
C PHE A 26 -2.91 -6.35 1.55
N SER A 27 -3.08 -7.63 1.23
CA SER A 27 -3.70 -8.61 2.13
C SER A 27 -2.64 -9.40 2.88
N PHE A 28 -2.83 -9.57 4.19
CA PHE A 28 -1.94 -10.32 5.08
C PHE A 28 -2.74 -11.02 6.17
N ASP A 29 -2.14 -12.03 6.80
CA ASP A 29 -2.74 -12.69 7.96
C ASP A 29 -2.31 -12.01 9.26
N THR A 30 -3.08 -12.19 10.33
CA THR A 30 -2.73 -11.62 11.63
C THR A 30 -1.46 -12.32 12.13
N GLY A 31 -0.39 -11.57 12.38
CA GLY A 31 0.90 -12.13 12.81
C GLY A 31 1.90 -12.39 11.67
N ASP A 32 1.47 -12.28 10.40
CA ASP A 32 2.37 -12.34 9.26
C ASP A 32 3.23 -11.07 9.14
N THR A 33 4.46 -11.24 8.64
CA THR A 33 5.36 -10.13 8.31
C THR A 33 5.39 -9.82 6.82
N THR A 34 4.68 -10.61 6.01
CA THR A 34 4.68 -10.49 4.56
C THR A 34 3.25 -10.42 4.04
N PHE A 35 3.11 -9.85 2.83
CA PHE A 35 1.82 -9.79 2.15
C PHE A 35 1.57 -11.10 1.41
N LYS A 36 0.38 -11.69 1.61
CA LYS A 36 -0.06 -12.90 0.90
C LYS A 36 -0.48 -12.57 -0.53
N SER A 37 -1.08 -11.39 -0.73
CA SER A 37 -1.53 -10.94 -2.04
C SER A 37 -1.54 -9.42 -2.09
N ILE A 38 -1.22 -8.88 -3.27
CA ILE A 38 -1.21 -7.44 -3.53
C ILE A 38 -2.08 -7.20 -4.76
N ASP A 39 -3.20 -6.51 -4.54
CA ASP A 39 -4.01 -5.95 -5.61
C ASP A 39 -3.53 -4.51 -5.86
N TRP A 40 -3.07 -4.23 -7.07
CA TRP A 40 -2.48 -2.93 -7.38
C TRP A 40 -3.54 -1.86 -7.71
N GLY A 41 -4.82 -2.20 -7.80
CA GLY A 41 -5.89 -1.29 -8.17
C GLY A 41 -5.51 -0.39 -9.35
N ARG A 42 -5.56 0.92 -9.11
CA ARG A 42 -5.27 1.99 -10.07
C ARG A 42 -3.81 2.44 -10.11
N VAL A 43 -2.88 1.73 -9.46
CA VAL A 43 -1.46 2.11 -9.49
C VAL A 43 -0.92 2.15 -10.92
N ASP A 44 -1.42 1.26 -11.79
CA ASP A 44 -1.05 1.21 -13.21
C ASP A 44 -1.98 2.03 -14.11
N GLU A 45 -3.09 2.58 -13.58
CA GLU A 45 -3.97 3.55 -14.30
C GLU A 45 -3.32 4.96 -14.35
N GLN A 46 -2.00 4.97 -14.46
CA GLN A 46 -1.18 6.12 -14.79
C GLN A 46 -1.60 6.65 -16.16
N ARG A 47 -2.61 7.53 -16.20
CA ARG A 47 -2.78 8.49 -17.30
C ARG A 47 -3.73 9.65 -17.04
N SER A 48 -4.67 9.58 -16.08
CA SER A 48 -5.68 10.66 -15.94
C SER A 48 -5.45 11.64 -14.78
N SER A 49 -4.77 11.26 -13.70
CA SER A 49 -4.72 12.07 -12.47
C SER A 49 -3.39 12.78 -12.17
N GLY A 50 -2.35 12.61 -13.01
CA GLY A 50 -1.06 13.32 -12.86
C GLY A 50 -0.17 12.88 -11.68
N LEU A 51 -0.59 11.91 -10.87
CA LEU A 51 0.20 11.37 -9.75
C LEU A 51 0.96 10.11 -10.20
N ASP A 52 2.29 10.18 -10.17
CA ASP A 52 3.20 9.08 -10.48
C ASP A 52 3.58 8.34 -9.18
N TYR A 53 2.72 7.43 -8.70
CA TYR A 53 3.05 6.59 -7.54
C TYR A 53 3.79 5.33 -7.99
N ARG A 54 4.98 5.08 -7.42
CA ARG A 54 5.74 3.87 -7.73
C ARG A 54 5.30 2.70 -6.84
N LYS A 55 5.09 1.54 -7.47
CA LYS A 55 4.78 0.27 -6.79
C LYS A 55 5.76 -0.03 -5.65
N ASP A 56 7.06 0.19 -5.89
CA ASP A 56 8.13 -0.06 -4.93
C ASP A 56 7.99 0.80 -3.66
N ASP A 57 7.73 2.10 -3.83
CA ASP A 57 7.51 3.02 -2.71
C ASP A 57 6.23 2.66 -1.92
N ILE A 58 5.16 2.26 -2.60
CA ILE A 58 3.92 1.79 -1.95
C ILE A 58 4.17 0.54 -1.12
N VAL A 59 4.86 -0.47 -1.68
CA VAL A 59 5.20 -1.70 -0.96
C VAL A 59 6.07 -1.42 0.24
N ARG A 60 7.07 -0.55 0.10
CA ARG A 60 7.99 -0.20 1.18
C ARG A 60 7.25 0.41 2.37
N VAL A 61 6.36 1.36 2.12
CA VAL A 61 5.58 2.00 3.19
C VAL A 61 4.53 1.06 3.77
N ALA A 62 3.86 0.24 2.93
CA ALA A 62 2.93 -0.77 3.40
C ALA A 62 3.62 -1.79 4.32
N GLN A 63 4.82 -2.26 3.96
CA GLN A 63 5.63 -3.16 4.78
C GLN A 63 5.99 -2.53 6.13
N GLN A 64 6.41 -1.27 6.15
CA GLN A 64 6.69 -0.56 7.40
C GLN A 64 5.45 -0.45 8.30
N LEU A 65 4.26 -0.30 7.72
CA LEU A 65 3.01 -0.31 8.47
C LEU A 65 2.70 -1.69 9.05
N LEU A 66 2.87 -2.75 8.25
CA LEU A 66 2.68 -4.14 8.68
C LEU A 66 3.60 -4.48 9.86
N MET A 67 4.88 -4.11 9.80
CA MET A 67 5.84 -4.38 10.89
C MET A 67 5.54 -3.60 12.18
N LYS A 68 4.76 -2.52 12.10
CA LYS A 68 4.35 -1.70 13.25
C LYS A 68 3.04 -2.19 13.88
N LEU A 69 2.33 -3.13 13.25
CA LEU A 69 1.10 -3.66 13.80
C LEU A 69 1.40 -4.54 15.03
N PRO A 70 0.61 -4.40 16.11
CA PRO A 70 0.69 -5.33 17.23
C PRO A 70 0.27 -6.72 16.76
N ARG A 71 1.08 -7.72 17.13
CA ARG A 71 0.87 -9.13 16.81
C ARG A 71 -0.10 -9.79 17.76
#